data_AF-A0A6V8P8E8-F1
#
_entry.id   AF-A0A6V8P8E8-F1
#
_cell.length_a   1.000
_cell.length_b   1.000
_cell.length_c   1.000
_cell.angle_alpha   90.00
_cell.angle_beta   90.00
_cell.angle_gamma   90.00
#
_symmetry.space_group_name_H-M   'P 1'
#
loop_
_entity.id
_entity.type
_entity.pdbx_description
1 polymer ?
#
loop_
_entity_poly.entity_id
_entity_poly.type
_entity_poly.pdbx_seq_one_letter_code
_entity_poly.pdbx_strand_id
1 'polypeptide(L)'
;MKISPVSLKPDNTDLQKIAQKYDLRIILLFGSAVSAKLYRQSDIDIAVLAPKSELGLKDYCDLLFDLQKLFPGREVDLALLNRADPLFLKKIMENCELLYGHPRELAQLKIYAFKRYVDHQRYFDLEKKFARGFIKRNLGAG
;
A
#
# COMPACT_ATOMS: atom_id res chain seq x y z
N MET A 1 -11.86 32.89 15.22
CA MET A 1 -10.70 32.02 15.53
C MET A 1 -10.19 31.44 14.22
N LYS A 2 -9.11 31.99 13.65
CA LYS A 2 -8.51 31.49 12.41
C LYS A 2 -7.68 30.25 12.76
N ILE A 3 -8.18 29.07 12.41
CA ILE A 3 -7.46 27.82 12.62
C ILE A 3 -6.51 27.67 11.44
N SER A 4 -5.21 27.86 11.68
CA SER A 4 -4.17 27.65 10.69
C SER A 4 -4.23 26.22 10.13
N PRO A 5 -3.96 25.99 8.85
CA PRO A 5 -3.90 24.64 8.30
C PRO A 5 -2.78 23.88 9.00
N VAL A 6 -3.13 22.81 9.71
CA VAL A 6 -2.16 21.83 10.22
C VAL A 6 -1.52 21.20 9.00
N SER A 7 -0.20 21.34 8.88
CA SER A 7 0.57 20.71 7.82
C SER A 7 0.30 19.21 7.86
N LEU A 8 -0.26 18.65 6.78
CA LEU A 8 -0.62 17.22 6.67
C LEU A 8 0.62 16.30 6.57
N LYS A 9 1.82 16.88 6.63
CA LYS A 9 3.07 16.15 6.57
C LYS A 9 3.62 16.02 8.00
N PRO A 10 3.83 14.80 8.50
CA PRO A 10 4.63 14.60 9.70
C PRO A 10 5.96 15.31 9.53
N ASP A 11 6.60 15.69 10.64
CA ASP A 11 7.96 16.19 10.58
C ASP A 11 8.83 15.13 9.89
N ASN A 12 9.46 15.51 8.77
CA ASN A 12 10.26 14.59 7.94
C ASN A 12 11.31 13.85 8.77
N THR A 13 11.74 14.46 9.87
CA THR A 13 12.72 13.94 10.81
C THR A 13 12.24 12.67 11.52
N ASP A 14 10.98 12.59 11.93
CA ASP A 14 10.48 11.43 12.68
C ASP A 14 10.16 10.25 11.78
N LEU A 15 9.62 10.52 10.58
CA LEU A 15 9.48 9.50 9.53
C LEU A 15 10.82 8.88 9.16
N GLN A 16 11.88 9.70 9.08
CA GLN A 16 13.22 9.22 8.82
C GLN A 16 13.76 8.32 9.94
N LYS A 17 13.52 8.67 11.21
CA LYS A 17 13.91 7.82 12.37
C LYS A 17 13.19 6.49 12.34
N ILE A 18 11.87 6.48 12.08
CA ILE A 18 11.09 5.25 11.95
C ILE A 18 11.62 4.41 10.80
N ALA A 19 11.83 5.01 9.63
CA ALA A 19 12.36 4.29 8.48
C ALA A 19 13.72 3.64 8.79
N GLN A 20 14.63 4.35 9.45
CA GLN A 20 15.93 3.79 9.85
C GLN A 20 15.79 2.68 10.91
N LYS A 21 14.92 2.86 11.90
CA LYS A 21 14.70 1.88 12.99
C LYS A 21 14.23 0.53 12.46
N TYR A 22 13.38 0.52 11.44
CA TYR A 22 12.79 -0.70 10.86
C TYR A 22 13.39 -1.04 9.48
N ASP A 23 14.49 -0.39 9.08
CA ASP A 23 15.18 -0.54 7.79
C ASP A 23 14.24 -0.41 6.57
N LEU A 24 13.25 0.47 6.64
CA LEU A 24 12.27 0.66 5.58
C LEU A 24 12.91 1.35 4.37
N ARG A 25 12.63 0.81 3.18
CA ARG A 25 13.08 1.40 1.91
C ARG A 25 12.15 2.50 1.42
N ILE A 26 10.84 2.30 1.60
CA ILE A 26 9.80 3.22 1.18
C ILE A 26 8.70 3.30 2.25
N ILE A 27 8.19 4.51 2.47
CA ILE A 27 6.92 4.79 3.16
C ILE A 27 6.06 5.62 2.23
N LEU A 28 4.82 5.18 2.00
CA LEU A 28 3.82 5.85 1.17
C LEU A 28 2.61 6.19 2.01
N LEU A 29 2.05 7.37 1.79
CA LEU A 29 0.65 7.64 2.06
C LEU A 29 -0.16 7.16 0.85
N PHE A 30 -1.26 6.45 1.04
CA PHE A 30 -2.12 6.04 -0.07
C PHE A 30 -3.60 6.26 0.24
N GLY A 31 -4.48 5.82 -0.66
CA GLY A 31 -5.92 5.81 -0.40
C GLY A 31 -6.55 7.20 -0.38
N SER A 32 -7.62 7.34 0.41
CA SER A 32 -8.45 8.55 0.42
C SER A 32 -7.69 9.78 0.94
N ALA A 33 -6.67 9.56 1.77
CA ALA A 33 -5.84 10.59 2.36
C ALA A 33 -4.94 11.33 1.35
N VAL A 34 -4.60 10.72 0.20
CA VAL A 34 -3.79 11.38 -0.84
C VAL A 34 -4.58 12.48 -1.56
N SER A 35 -5.90 12.33 -1.65
CA SER A 35 -6.77 13.29 -2.33
C SER A 35 -7.35 14.34 -1.37
N ALA A 36 -7.24 14.14 -0.06
CA ALA A 36 -7.91 14.95 0.96
C ALA A 36 -6.98 16.02 1.56
N LYS A 37 -6.89 17.15 0.87
CA LYS A 37 -7.05 18.42 1.60
C LYS A 37 -8.38 18.30 2.36
N LEU A 38 -8.37 18.38 3.70
CA LEU A 38 -9.54 18.74 4.54
C LEU A 38 -10.59 17.67 4.97
N TYR A 39 -10.22 16.48 5.44
CA TYR A 39 -11.12 15.80 6.41
C TYR A 39 -10.40 15.41 7.69
N ARG A 40 -10.92 15.91 8.82
CA ARG A 40 -10.37 15.78 10.18
C ARG A 40 -10.61 14.39 10.81
N GLN A 41 -11.25 13.47 10.10
CA GLN A 41 -11.71 12.17 10.63
C GLN A 41 -11.39 10.96 9.74
N SER A 42 -10.71 11.14 8.60
CA SER A 42 -10.37 9.99 7.75
C SER A 42 -9.17 9.25 8.31
N ASP A 43 -9.26 7.92 8.29
CA ASP A 43 -8.16 7.00 8.58
C ASP A 43 -6.98 7.29 7.65
N ILE A 44 -5.78 6.97 8.13
CA ILE A 44 -4.52 7.20 7.42
C ILE A 44 -3.98 5.86 6.93
N ASP A 45 -4.12 5.65 5.62
CA ASP A 45 -3.57 4.52 4.90
C ASP A 45 -2.05 4.71 4.66
N ILE A 46 -1.21 3.95 5.36
CA ILE A 46 0.24 3.95 5.18
C ILE A 46 0.72 2.62 4.60
N ALA A 47 1.46 2.67 3.50
CA ALA A 47 2.09 1.49 2.91
C ALA A 47 3.61 1.56 3.06
N VAL A 48 4.22 0.46 3.48
CA VAL A 48 5.68 0.39 3.68
C VAL A 48 6.29 -0.74 2.85
N LEU A 49 7.50 -0.49 2.36
CA LEU A 49 8.37 -1.51 1.79
C LEU A 49 9.54 -1.73 2.74
N ALA A 50 9.60 -2.90 3.36
CA ALA A 50 10.73 -3.34 4.16
C ALA A 50 11.77 -4.05 3.26
N PRO A 51 12.99 -4.31 3.76
CA PRO A 51 13.96 -5.15 3.09
C PRO A 51 13.41 -6.56 2.85
N LYS A 52 14.14 -7.38 2.09
CA LYS A 52 13.69 -8.73 1.72
C LYS A 52 13.41 -9.65 2.91
N SER A 53 14.05 -9.42 4.05
CA SER A 53 13.70 -10.05 5.34
C SER A 53 12.36 -9.49 5.81
N GLU A 54 11.33 -10.33 5.77
CA GLU A 54 9.98 -9.95 6.14
C GLU A 54 9.94 -9.40 7.58
N LEU A 55 9.17 -8.33 7.81
CA LEU A 55 8.90 -7.84 9.16
C LEU A 55 8.21 -8.95 9.95
N GLY A 56 8.78 -9.31 11.10
CA GLY A 56 8.13 -10.21 12.06
C GLY A 56 6.88 -9.56 12.65
N LEU A 57 6.02 -10.36 13.29
CA LEU A 57 4.79 -9.86 13.92
C LEU A 57 5.08 -8.74 14.94
N LYS A 58 6.13 -8.92 15.75
CA LYS A 58 6.54 -7.93 16.74
C LYS A 58 6.96 -6.61 16.07
N ASP A 59 7.81 -6.67 15.04
CA ASP A 59 8.28 -5.47 14.35
C ASP A 59 7.14 -4.77 13.62
N TYR A 60 6.19 -5.52 13.07
CA TYR A 60 4.96 -4.96 12.48
C TYR A 60 4.14 -4.19 13.53
N CYS A 61 3.88 -4.79 14.70
CA CYS A 61 3.13 -4.14 15.77
C CYS A 61 3.85 -2.89 16.30
N ASP A 62 5.16 -2.98 16.51
CA ASP A 62 5.97 -1.85 16.99
C ASP A 62 6.02 -0.72 15.95
N LEU A 63 6.14 -1.05 14.66
CA LEU A 63 6.09 -0.10 13.56
C LEU A 63 4.74 0.60 13.49
N LEU A 64 3.64 -0.16 13.54
CA LEU A 64 2.29 0.39 13.55
C LEU A 64 2.11 1.35 14.73
N PHE A 65 2.55 0.97 15.93
CA PHE A 65 2.49 1.82 17.11
C PHE A 65 3.30 3.11 16.97
N ASP A 66 4.50 3.05 16.39
CA ASP A 66 5.32 4.23 16.18
C ASP A 66 4.74 5.16 15.10
N LEU A 67 4.16 4.61 14.02
CA LEU A 67 3.45 5.40 13.01
C LEU A 67 2.18 6.04 13.61
N GLN A 68 1.43 5.31 14.44
CA GLN A 68 0.23 5.79 15.12
C GLN A 68 0.50 7.05 15.99
N LYS A 69 1.70 7.15 16.58
CA LYS A 69 2.11 8.34 17.36
C LYS A 69 2.32 9.58 16.50
N LEU A 70 2.72 9.42 15.23
CA LEU A 70 2.91 10.55 14.32
C LEU A 70 1.59 11.21 13.91
N PHE A 71 0.47 10.48 14.07
CA PHE A 71 -0.85 10.92 13.67
C PHE A 71 -1.84 10.88 14.84
N PRO A 72 -1.69 11.76 15.84
CA PRO A 72 -2.57 11.76 17.01
C PRO A 72 -4.02 12.05 16.62
N GLY A 73 -4.94 11.22 17.11
CA GLY A 73 -6.38 11.37 16.89
C GLY A 73 -6.90 10.83 15.56
N ARG A 74 -6.11 10.02 14.84
CA ARG A 74 -6.53 9.32 13.61
C ARG A 74 -6.05 7.88 13.64
N GLU A 75 -6.83 6.94 13.14
CA GLU A 75 -6.39 5.54 13.02
C GLU A 75 -5.40 5.40 11.85
N VAL A 76 -4.35 4.61 12.04
CA VAL A 76 -3.36 4.31 10.99
C VAL A 76 -3.55 2.87 10.53
N ASP A 77 -3.83 2.72 9.23
CA ASP A 77 -3.90 1.41 8.57
C ASP A 77 -2.58 1.11 7.87
N LEU A 78 -1.87 0.08 8.34
CA LEU A 78 -0.55 -0.28 7.84
C LEU A 78 -0.59 -1.44 6.84
N ALA A 79 -0.23 -1.14 5.59
CA ALA A 79 -0.08 -2.11 4.51
C ALA A 79 1.40 -2.47 4.25
N LEU A 80 1.70 -3.78 4.12
CA LEU A 80 3.03 -4.26 3.74
C LEU A 80 3.12 -4.52 2.24
N LEU A 81 3.88 -3.69 1.52
CA LEU A 81 4.09 -3.81 0.07
C LEU A 81 4.78 -5.13 -0.32
N ASN A 82 5.60 -5.69 0.57
CA ASN A 82 6.30 -6.96 0.37
C ASN A 82 5.35 -8.12 0.06
N ARG A 83 4.15 -8.13 0.67
CA ARG A 83 3.18 -9.24 0.60
C ARG A 83 1.83 -8.83 0.00
N ALA A 84 1.68 -7.59 -0.42
CA ALA A 84 0.44 -7.10 -1.04
C ALA A 84 0.10 -7.93 -2.29
N ASP A 85 -1.17 -8.32 -2.42
CA ASP A 85 -1.65 -8.99 -3.61
C ASP A 85 -1.62 -8.05 -4.83
N PRO A 86 -1.64 -8.58 -6.06
CA PRO A 86 -1.50 -7.76 -7.26
C PRO A 86 -2.55 -6.65 -7.42
N LEU A 87 -3.80 -6.90 -6.99
CA LEU A 87 -4.89 -5.93 -7.12
C LEU A 87 -4.70 -4.80 -6.10
N PHE A 88 -4.42 -5.16 -4.85
CA PHE A 88 -4.20 -4.17 -3.80
C PHE A 88 -2.96 -3.33 -4.05
N LEU A 89 -1.85 -3.97 -4.46
CA LEU A 89 -0.63 -3.26 -4.82
C LEU A 89 -0.86 -2.27 -5.98
N LYS A 90 -1.62 -2.66 -7.00
CA LYS A 90 -2.00 -1.77 -8.10
C LYS A 90 -2.82 -0.59 -7.60
N LYS A 91 -3.82 -0.82 -6.74
CA LYS A 91 -4.64 0.24 -6.13
C LYS A 91 -3.82 1.24 -5.31
N ILE A 92 -2.87 0.76 -4.51
CA ILE A 92 -1.94 1.64 -3.76
C ILE A 92 -1.17 2.52 -4.75
N MET A 93 -0.59 1.92 -5.79
CA MET A 93 0.27 2.62 -6.75
C MET A 93 -0.47 3.62 -7.66
N GLU A 94 -1.79 3.47 -7.84
CA GLU A 94 -2.65 4.41 -8.58
C GLU A 94 -2.76 5.76 -7.87
N ASN A 95 -2.83 5.77 -6.53
CA ASN A 95 -2.97 6.97 -5.74
C ASN A 95 -2.13 6.89 -4.45
N CYS A 96 -0.87 7.30 -4.55
CA CYS A 96 0.08 7.36 -3.44
C CYS A 96 0.95 8.63 -3.45
N GLU A 97 1.33 9.09 -2.27
CA GLU A 97 2.37 10.11 -2.04
C GLU A 97 3.58 9.47 -1.35
N LEU A 98 4.79 9.79 -1.83
CA LEU A 98 6.04 9.34 -1.21
C LEU A 98 6.34 10.16 0.05
N LEU A 99 6.28 9.52 1.21
CA LEU A 99 6.65 10.13 2.49
C LEU A 99 8.13 9.91 2.82
N TYR A 100 8.66 8.73 2.49
CA TYR A 100 10.07 8.38 2.68
C TYR A 100 10.54 7.44 1.57
N GLY A 101 11.80 7.58 1.14
CA GLY A 101 12.45 6.73 0.14
C GLY A 101 12.84 7.50 -1.12
N HIS A 102 13.24 6.76 -2.17
CA HIS A 102 13.74 7.37 -3.40
C HIS A 102 12.67 7.34 -4.52
N PRO A 103 12.41 8.47 -5.24
CA PRO A 103 11.41 8.52 -6.31
C PRO A 103 11.62 7.46 -7.41
N ARG A 104 12.88 7.18 -7.74
CA ARG A 104 13.25 6.10 -8.69
C ARG A 104 12.74 4.73 -8.25
N GLU A 105 12.80 4.43 -6.96
CA GLU A 105 12.35 3.16 -6.42
C GLU A 105 10.81 3.07 -6.43
N LEU A 106 10.12 4.18 -6.13
CA LEU A 106 8.67 4.27 -6.32
C LEU A 106 8.27 4.04 -7.79
N ALA A 107 9.00 4.62 -8.74
CA ALA A 107 8.74 4.37 -10.17
C ALA A 107 8.91 2.89 -10.55
N GLN A 108 9.94 2.22 -10.00
CA GLN A 108 10.13 0.78 -10.17
C GLN A 108 8.99 -0.04 -9.56
N LEU A 109 8.52 0.32 -8.36
CA LEU A 109 7.36 -0.31 -7.73
C LEU A 109 6.09 -0.15 -8.58
N LYS A 110 5.86 1.03 -9.17
CA LYS A 110 4.71 1.26 -10.06
C LYS A 110 4.75 0.36 -11.29
N ILE A 111 5.91 0.24 -11.92
CA ILE A 111 6.11 -0.66 -13.08
C ILE A 111 5.90 -2.13 -12.66
N TYR A 112 6.47 -2.53 -11.53
CA TYR A 112 6.32 -3.88 -10.98
C TYR A 112 4.86 -4.22 -10.68
N ALA A 113 4.13 -3.32 -10.00
CA ALA A 113 2.73 -3.48 -9.67
C ALA A 113 1.87 -3.63 -10.93
N PHE A 114 2.10 -2.78 -11.94
CA PHE A 114 1.39 -2.86 -13.21
C PHE A 114 1.62 -4.20 -13.91
N LYS A 115 2.88 -4.65 -14.00
CA LYS A 115 3.22 -5.96 -14.60
C LYS A 115 2.52 -7.10 -13.86
N ARG A 116 2.62 -7.13 -12.53
CA ARG A 116 2.03 -8.18 -11.69
C ARG A 116 0.51 -8.24 -11.82
N TYR A 117 -0.15 -7.09 -11.92
CA TYR A 117 -1.58 -7.00 -12.17
C TYR A 117 -1.98 -7.57 -13.54
N VAL A 118 -1.29 -7.18 -14.61
CA VAL A 118 -1.55 -7.68 -15.97
C VAL A 118 -1.34 -9.19 -16.06
N ASP A 119 -0.25 -9.69 -15.48
CA ASP A 119 0.03 -11.13 -15.44
C ASP A 119 -1.09 -11.88 -14.71
N HIS A 120 -1.51 -11.39 -13.54
CA HIS A 120 -2.61 -11.98 -12.77
C HIS A 120 -3.95 -11.99 -13.51
N GLN A 121 -4.30 -10.91 -14.23
CA GLN A 121 -5.53 -10.87 -15.03
C GLN A 121 -5.54 -11.92 -16.13
N ARG A 122 -4.41 -12.12 -16.81
CA ARG A 122 -4.28 -13.14 -17.88
C ARG A 122 -4.50 -14.56 -17.36
N TYR A 123 -3.99 -14.87 -16.16
CA TYR A 123 -4.25 -16.15 -15.50
C TYR A 123 -5.74 -16.34 -15.21
N PHE A 124 -6.40 -15.33 -14.64
CA PHE A 124 -7.83 -15.37 -14.34
C PHE A 124 -8.69 -15.57 -15.60
N ASP A 125 -8.33 -14.91 -16.70
CA ASP A 125 -9.03 -15.07 -17.98
C ASP A 125 -8.83 -16.47 -18.57
N LEU A 126 -7.64 -17.04 -18.40
CA LEU A 126 -7.33 -18.39 -18.82
C LEU A 126 -8.14 -19.43 -18.02
N GLU A 127 -8.20 -19.31 -16.70
CA GLU A 127 -9.05 -20.15 -15.83
C GLU A 127 -10.52 -20.08 -16.23
N LYS A 128 -11.04 -18.86 -16.46
CA LYS A 128 -12.43 -18.67 -16.93
C LYS A 128 -12.69 -19.31 -18.29
N LYS A 129 -11.70 -19.33 -19.20
CA LYS A 129 -11.82 -20.02 -20.50
C LYS A 129 -11.85 -21.53 -20.32
N PHE A 130 -10.98 -22.08 -19.47
CA PHE A 130 -10.96 -23.52 -19.18
C PHE A 130 -12.24 -23.99 -18.50
N ALA A 131 -12.71 -23.29 -17.46
CA ALA A 131 -13.95 -23.62 -16.77
C ALA A 131 -15.16 -23.61 -17.72
N ARG A 132 -15.27 -22.59 -18.57
CA ARG A 132 -16.33 -22.53 -19.61
C ARG A 132 -16.23 -23.68 -20.62
N GLY A 133 -15.01 -24.01 -21.05
CA GLY A 133 -14.76 -25.14 -21.97
C GLY A 133 -15.02 -26.51 -21.34
N PHE A 134 -14.88 -26.64 -20.02
CA PHE A 134 -15.18 -27.86 -19.27
C PHE A 134 -16.69 -28.05 -19.10
N ILE A 135 -17.42 -26.98 -18.73
CA ILE A 135 -18.89 -26.98 -18.62
C ILE A 135 -19.53 -27.32 -19.97
N LYS A 136 -19.09 -26.68 -21.07
CA LYS A 136 -19.61 -26.99 -22.41
C LYS A 136 -19.41 -28.44 -22.84
N ARG A 137 -18.32 -29.08 -22.41
CA ARG A 137 -18.00 -30.48 -22.77
C ARG A 137 -18.73 -31.51 -21.93
N ASN A 138 -19.04 -31.21 -20.67
CA ASN A 138 -19.60 -32.19 -19.73
C ASN A 138 -21.06 -31.97 -19.36
N LEU A 139 -21.64 -30.79 -19.65
CA LEU A 139 -23.02 -30.44 -19.31
C LEU A 139 -23.88 -30.09 -20.55
N GLY A 140 -23.30 -30.10 -21.76
CA GLY A 140 -24.01 -29.86 -23.02
C GLY A 140 -24.29 -31.13 -23.85
N ALA A 141 -23.99 -32.31 -23.30
CA ALA A 141 -24.31 -33.61 -23.91
C ALA A 141 -25.36 -34.30 -23.02
N GLY A 142 -26.61 -33.88 -23.18
CA GLY A 142 -27.80 -34.44 -22.54
C GLY A 142 -29.00 -34.12 -23.40
#